data_AF-A0A6V8CWX2-F1
#
_entry.id   AF-A0A6V8CWX2-F1
#
_cell.length_a   1.000
_cell.length_b   1.000
_cell.length_c   1.000
_cell.angle_alpha   90.00
_cell.angle_beta   90.00
_cell.angle_gamma   90.00
#
_symmetry.space_group_name_H-M   'P 1'
#
loop_
_entity.id
_entity.type
_entity.pdbx_description
1 polymer ?
#
loop_
_entity_poly.entity_id
_entity_poly.type
_entity_poly.pdbx_seq_one_letter_code
_entity_poly.pdbx_strand_id
1 'polypeptide(L)'
;MTGLSKVLIAFLLTIVVLSPIVTAQDSGASSSEESNIIIDVVLPLSLAYIMFSLGLGLRVTDFSLILSDPKAFAVGLGNQMIVLPIVGFGIANIFDLSGEMAVGLMILACCPGGVTSNILTKLSGGDTALSISYTAVVSVVSVVTLPLIVGF
;
A
#
# COMPACT_ATOMS: atom_id res chain seq x y z
N MET A 1 10.19 23.58 -7.55
CA MET A 1 9.20 22.49 -7.73
C MET A 1 9.58 21.45 -8.80
N THR A 2 10.75 21.54 -9.44
CA THR A 2 11.20 20.62 -10.51
C THR A 2 12.06 19.45 -10.04
N GLY A 3 12.53 19.46 -8.77
CA GLY A 3 13.41 18.42 -8.22
C GLY A 3 12.66 17.16 -7.79
N LEU A 4 11.55 17.31 -7.05
CA LEU A 4 10.79 16.19 -6.49
C LEU A 4 10.17 15.31 -7.58
N SER A 5 9.62 15.91 -8.64
CA SER A 5 9.07 15.16 -9.79
C SER A 5 10.16 14.37 -10.53
N LYS A 6 11.36 14.93 -10.68
CA LYS A 6 12.50 14.22 -11.30
C LYS A 6 13.00 13.05 -10.45
N VAL A 7 13.03 13.21 -9.13
CA VAL A 7 13.39 12.14 -8.19
C VAL A 7 12.36 11.01 -8.23
N LEU A 8 11.07 11.34 -8.29
CA LEU A 8 10.00 10.34 -8.39
C LEU A 8 10.09 9.55 -9.71
N ILE A 9 10.33 10.24 -10.82
CA ILE A 9 10.50 9.63 -12.16
C ILE A 9 11.77 8.77 -12.20
N ALA A 10 12.88 9.22 -11.61
CA ALA A 10 14.10 8.44 -11.53
C ALA A 10 13.93 7.19 -10.67
N PHE A 11 13.21 7.28 -9.54
CA PHE A 11 12.89 6.14 -8.69
C PHE A 11 12.00 5.11 -9.41
N LEU A 12 10.96 5.58 -10.12
CA LEU A 12 10.12 4.73 -10.98
C LEU A 12 10.93 4.05 -12.10
N LEU A 13 11.81 4.80 -12.79
CA LEU A 13 12.69 4.24 -13.82
C LEU A 13 13.66 3.19 -13.25
N THR A 14 14.17 3.40 -12.03
CA THR A 14 15.08 2.47 -11.38
C THR A 14 14.38 1.16 -11.03
N ILE A 15 13.13 1.23 -10.55
CA ILE A 15 12.29 0.05 -10.28
C ILE A 15 12.00 -0.73 -11.56
N VAL A 16 11.71 -0.04 -12.66
CA VAL A 16 11.46 -0.68 -13.97
C VAL A 16 12.72 -1.38 -14.50
N VAL A 17 13.91 -0.79 -14.32
CA VAL A 17 15.18 -1.40 -14.76
C VAL A 17 15.63 -2.57 -13.88
N LEU A 18 15.18 -2.63 -12.61
CA LEU A 18 15.40 -3.79 -11.72
C LEU A 18 14.40 -4.93 -11.92
N SER A 19 13.29 -4.72 -12.62
CA SER A 19 12.30 -5.77 -12.92
C SER A 19 12.87 -7.05 -13.56
N PRO A 20 13.88 -7.04 -14.47
CA PRO A 20 14.47 -8.27 -14.97
C PRO A 20 15.18 -9.14 -13.90
N ILE A 21 15.57 -8.57 -12.75
CA ILE A 21 16.15 -9.32 -11.63
C ILE A 21 15.07 -10.11 -10.87
N VAL A 22 13.85 -9.59 -10.81
CA VAL A 22 12.70 -10.28 -10.17
C VAL A 22 12.28 -11.53 -10.95
N THR A 23 12.33 -11.49 -12.28
CA THR A 23 12.04 -12.65 -13.15
C THR A 23 13.10 -13.75 -13.09
N ALA A 24 14.26 -13.53 -12.46
CA ALA A 24 15.28 -14.57 -12.33
C ALA A 24 15.00 -15.60 -11.22
N GLN A 25 13.89 -15.47 -10.48
CA GLN A 25 13.51 -16.38 -9.39
C GLN A 25 12.48 -17.45 -9.80
N ASP A 26 12.38 -17.76 -11.09
CA ASP A 26 11.49 -18.83 -11.60
C ASP A 26 12.28 -20.10 -11.97
N SER A 27 13.08 -20.60 -11.03
CA SER A 27 13.73 -21.91 -11.20
C SER A 27 13.75 -22.68 -9.88
N GLY A 28 12.69 -23.46 -9.70
CA GLY A 28 12.70 -24.71 -8.96
C GLY A 28 12.62 -24.60 -7.44
N ALA A 29 11.39 -24.57 -6.91
CA ALA A 29 11.11 -25.17 -5.62
C ALA A 29 9.73 -25.82 -5.69
N SER A 30 9.74 -27.13 -5.90
CA SER A 30 8.64 -28.04 -5.56
C SER A 30 7.99 -27.61 -4.25
N SER A 31 6.70 -27.29 -4.30
CA SER A 31 5.84 -27.03 -3.15
C SER A 31 5.75 -28.29 -2.28
N SER A 32 6.71 -28.39 -1.35
CA SER A 32 6.50 -29.14 -0.13
C SER A 32 5.73 -28.23 0.81
N GLU A 33 4.63 -28.75 1.35
CA GLU A 33 3.85 -28.21 2.45
C GLU A 33 4.72 -28.15 3.73
N GLU A 34 5.78 -27.35 3.73
CA GLU A 34 6.41 -26.89 4.97
C GLU A 34 5.57 -25.72 5.49
N SER A 35 4.87 -25.93 6.61
CA SER A 35 4.25 -24.85 7.38
C SER A 35 5.32 -23.85 7.77
N ASN A 36 5.42 -22.77 7.00
CA ASN A 36 6.47 -21.80 7.16
C ASN A 36 6.03 -20.86 8.30
N ILE A 37 6.42 -21.19 9.53
CA ILE A 37 6.03 -20.46 10.75
C ILE A 37 6.19 -18.93 10.62
N ILE A 38 7.14 -18.50 9.78
CA ILE A 38 7.38 -17.09 9.47
C ILE A 38 6.16 -16.47 8.76
N ILE A 39 5.60 -17.15 7.76
CA ILE A 39 4.47 -16.66 6.95
C ILE A 39 3.16 -16.84 7.70
N ASP A 40 2.95 -18.00 8.33
CA ASP A 40 1.65 -18.35 8.91
C ASP A 40 1.42 -17.69 10.27
N VAL A 41 2.48 -17.42 11.03
CA VAL A 41 2.38 -16.91 12.41
C VAL A 41 3.10 -15.58 12.57
N VAL A 42 4.39 -15.50 12.25
CA VAL A 42 5.19 -14.31 12.57
C VAL A 42 4.71 -13.09 11.78
N LEU A 43 4.44 -13.26 10.48
CA LEU A 43 3.98 -12.16 9.61
C LEU A 43 2.64 -11.56 10.09
N PRO A 44 1.55 -12.33 10.24
CA PRO A 44 0.28 -11.79 10.72
C PRO A 44 0.37 -11.14 12.10
N LEU A 45 1.14 -11.75 13.01
CA LEU A 45 1.28 -11.25 14.39
C LEU A 45 2.10 -9.94 14.41
N SER A 46 3.13 -9.83 13.57
CA SER A 46 3.89 -8.58 13.39
C SER A 46 3.03 -7.47 12.77
N LEU A 47 2.20 -7.79 11.76
CA LEU A 47 1.28 -6.84 11.15
C LEU A 47 0.25 -6.35 12.19
N ALA A 48 -0.33 -7.27 12.95
CA ALA A 48 -1.26 -6.96 14.02
C ALA A 48 -0.62 -6.02 15.06
N TYR A 49 0.61 -6.29 15.47
CA TYR A 49 1.36 -5.43 16.39
C TYR A 49 1.62 -4.03 15.83
N ILE A 50 2.01 -3.92 14.56
CA ILE A 50 2.28 -2.64 13.88
C ILE A 50 0.99 -1.82 13.76
N MET A 51 -0.11 -2.43 13.32
CA MET A 51 -1.41 -1.78 13.18
C MET A 51 -1.99 -1.36 14.53
N PHE A 52 -1.85 -2.21 15.56
CA PHE A 52 -2.26 -1.89 16.92
C PHE A 52 -1.46 -0.70 17.48
N SER A 53 -0.15 -0.68 17.27
CA SER A 53 0.73 0.42 17.69
C SER A 53 0.37 1.75 17.02
N LEU A 54 0.00 1.73 15.73
CA LEU A 54 -0.54 2.90 15.04
C LEU A 54 -1.83 3.38 15.71
N GLY A 55 -2.73 2.46 16.04
CA GLY A 55 -3.99 2.75 16.72
C GLY A 55 -3.81 3.44 18.08
N LEU A 56 -2.83 3.01 18.89
CA LEU A 56 -2.53 3.64 20.18
C LEU A 56 -2.03 5.08 20.06
N GLY A 57 -1.45 5.45 18.92
CA GLY A 57 -0.95 6.80 18.65
C GLY A 57 -2.02 7.81 18.24
N LEU A 58 -3.26 7.35 17.96
CA LEU A 58 -4.36 8.18 17.47
C LEU A 58 -5.17 8.78 18.62
N ARG A 59 -5.51 10.07 18.48
CA ARG A 59 -6.51 10.74 19.31
C ARG A 59 -7.80 10.88 18.54
N VAL A 60 -8.93 10.85 19.25
CA VAL A 60 -10.26 11.09 18.66
C VAL A 60 -10.31 12.46 17.95
N THR A 61 -9.57 13.43 18.45
CA THR A 61 -9.44 14.77 17.85
C THR A 61 -8.81 14.74 16.47
N ASP A 62 -7.94 13.76 16.17
CA ASP A 62 -7.24 13.69 14.89
C ASP A 62 -8.21 13.34 13.75
N PHE A 63 -9.33 12.66 14.06
CA PHE A 63 -10.39 12.38 13.08
C PHE A 63 -11.21 13.63 12.73
N SER A 64 -11.21 14.67 13.58
CA SER A 64 -11.87 15.93 13.28
C SER A 64 -11.28 16.60 12.04
N LEU A 65 -9.98 16.39 11.77
CA LEU A 65 -9.28 16.91 10.58
C LEU A 65 -9.90 16.42 9.28
N ILE A 66 -10.49 15.22 9.27
CA ILE A 66 -11.19 14.67 8.10
C ILE A 66 -12.42 15.53 7.76
N LEU A 67 -13.10 16.04 8.79
CA LEU A 67 -14.27 16.90 8.64
C LEU A 67 -13.88 18.36 8.37
N SER A 68 -12.72 18.80 8.85
CA SER A 68 -12.25 20.19 8.66
C SER A 68 -11.56 20.41 7.32
N ASP A 69 -10.88 19.40 6.77
CA ASP A 69 -10.32 19.41 5.41
C ASP A 69 -10.80 18.21 4.57
N PRO A 70 -12.09 18.17 4.21
CA PRO A 70 -12.68 17.05 3.47
C PRO A 70 -12.15 16.97 2.03
N LYS A 71 -11.63 18.07 1.49
CA LYS A 71 -11.05 18.08 0.14
C LYS A 71 -9.74 17.30 0.11
N ALA A 72 -8.85 17.56 1.05
CA ALA A 72 -7.59 16.82 1.14
C ALA A 72 -7.84 15.32 1.37
N PHE A 73 -8.78 14.97 2.27
CA PHE A 73 -9.16 13.58 2.51
C PHE A 73 -9.75 12.90 1.27
N ALA A 74 -10.70 13.54 0.57
CA ALA A 74 -11.35 12.98 -0.61
C ALA A 74 -10.35 12.77 -1.77
N VAL A 75 -9.41 13.69 -1.97
CA VAL A 75 -8.33 13.53 -2.95
C VAL A 75 -7.45 12.33 -2.59
N GLY A 76 -7.05 12.19 -1.32
CA GLY A 76 -6.29 11.04 -0.85
C GLY A 76 -7.03 9.72 -1.12
N LEU A 77 -8.30 9.66 -0.74
CA LEU A 77 -9.14 8.47 -0.89
C LEU A 77 -9.32 8.09 -2.37
N GLY A 78 -9.60 9.06 -3.23
CA GLY A 78 -9.69 8.83 -4.68
C GLY A 78 -8.37 8.32 -5.26
N ASN A 79 -7.24 8.86 -4.78
CA ASN A 79 -5.94 8.42 -5.27
C ASN A 79 -5.63 6.97 -4.85
N GLN A 80 -5.96 6.58 -3.62
CA GLN A 80 -5.72 5.23 -3.12
C GLN A 80 -6.69 4.18 -3.67
N MET A 81 -7.98 4.51 -3.74
CA MET A 81 -9.02 3.54 -4.07
C MET A 81 -9.28 3.43 -5.57
N ILE A 82 -8.87 4.42 -6.37
CA ILE A 82 -9.15 4.47 -7.81
C ILE A 82 -7.85 4.56 -8.59
N VAL A 83 -7.06 5.61 -8.36
CA VAL A 83 -5.87 5.86 -9.19
C VAL A 83 -4.84 4.76 -9.02
N LEU A 84 -4.53 4.35 -7.79
CA LEU A 84 -3.52 3.34 -7.51
C LEU A 84 -3.88 1.96 -8.09
N PRO A 85 -5.12 1.43 -7.96
CA PRO A 85 -5.55 0.22 -8.63
C PRO A 85 -5.51 0.30 -10.16
N ILE A 86 -5.90 1.44 -10.76
CA ILE A 86 -5.82 1.64 -12.22
C ILE A 86 -4.36 1.58 -12.68
N VAL A 87 -3.44 2.20 -11.93
CA VAL A 87 -2.00 2.13 -12.22
C VAL A 87 -1.48 0.70 -12.06
N GLY A 88 -1.86 -0.01 -10.99
CA GLY A 88 -1.48 -1.40 -10.78
C GLY A 88 -1.96 -2.32 -11.92
N PHE A 89 -3.21 -2.17 -12.34
CA PHE A 89 -3.76 -2.89 -13.48
C PHE A 89 -3.02 -2.53 -14.78
N GLY A 90 -2.74 -1.25 -15.01
CA GLY A 90 -1.95 -0.79 -16.15
C GLY A 90 -0.56 -1.45 -16.18
N ILE A 91 0.15 -1.50 -15.05
CA ILE A 91 1.45 -2.17 -14.94
C ILE A 91 1.30 -3.67 -15.24
N ALA A 92 0.31 -4.35 -14.67
CA ALA A 92 0.09 -5.77 -14.92
C ALA A 92 -0.08 -6.08 -16.42
N ASN A 93 -0.82 -5.24 -17.15
CA ASN A 93 -1.06 -5.41 -18.59
C ASN A 93 0.15 -5.00 -19.44
N ILE A 94 0.85 -3.91 -19.11
CA ILE A 94 2.00 -3.41 -19.90
C ILE A 94 3.17 -4.39 -19.83
N PHE A 95 3.36 -5.03 -18.68
CA PHE A 95 4.46 -5.97 -18.43
C PHE A 95 4.07 -7.44 -18.61
N ASP A 96 2.85 -7.73 -19.05
CA ASP A 96 2.33 -9.09 -19.28
C ASP A 96 2.60 -10.03 -18.09
N LEU A 97 2.25 -9.57 -16.88
CA LEU A 97 2.51 -10.33 -15.66
C LEU A 97 1.70 -11.63 -15.65
N SER A 98 2.30 -12.72 -15.16
CA SER A 98 1.58 -13.97 -14.91
C SER A 98 0.40 -13.74 -13.96
N GLY A 99 -0.66 -14.56 -14.08
CA GLY A 99 -1.89 -14.37 -13.31
C GLY A 99 -1.65 -14.25 -11.81
N GLU A 100 -0.74 -15.06 -11.25
CA GLU A 100 -0.36 -15.04 -9.84
C GLU A 100 0.32 -13.71 -9.43
N MET A 101 1.27 -13.23 -10.24
CA MET A 101 1.95 -11.95 -9.99
C MET A 101 1.00 -10.76 -10.15
N ALA A 102 0.10 -10.80 -11.14
CA ALA A 102 -0.90 -9.77 -11.37
C ALA A 102 -1.87 -9.67 -10.17
N VAL A 103 -2.34 -10.80 -9.64
CA VAL A 103 -3.18 -10.84 -8.44
C VAL A 103 -2.43 -10.29 -7.23
N GLY A 104 -1.17 -10.71 -7.02
CA GLY A 104 -0.31 -10.17 -5.96
C GLY A 104 -0.15 -8.65 -6.05
N LEU A 105 0.11 -8.12 -7.26
CA LEU A 105 0.21 -6.68 -7.49
C LEU A 105 -1.11 -5.95 -7.21
N MET A 106 -2.24 -6.51 -7.62
CA MET A 106 -3.55 -5.91 -7.36
C MET A 106 -3.91 -5.90 -5.88
N ILE A 107 -3.60 -6.97 -5.13
CA ILE A 107 -3.75 -7.00 -3.67
C ILE A 107 -2.93 -5.87 -3.03
N LEU A 108 -1.67 -5.68 -3.46
CA LEU A 108 -0.82 -4.59 -2.97
C LEU A 108 -1.39 -3.20 -3.32
N ALA A 109 -1.87 -3.01 -4.54
CA ALA A 109 -2.42 -1.74 -5.01
C ALA A 109 -3.73 -1.35 -4.30
N CYS A 110 -4.54 -2.33 -3.90
CA CYS A 110 -5.81 -2.11 -3.22
C CYS A 110 -5.71 -2.10 -1.69
N CYS A 111 -4.56 -2.50 -1.15
CA CYS A 111 -4.31 -2.45 0.29
C CYS A 111 -4.20 -1.00 0.79
N PRO A 112 -4.60 -0.70 2.04
CA PRO A 112 -4.44 0.62 2.63
C PRO A 112 -2.94 0.97 2.80
N GLY A 113 -2.65 2.27 2.94
CA GLY A 113 -1.31 2.74 3.26
C GLY A 113 -0.78 2.23 4.61
N GLY A 114 0.54 2.22 4.79
CA GLY A 114 1.21 1.76 6.01
C GLY A 114 1.85 2.88 6.84
N VAL A 115 2.37 2.56 8.03
CA VAL A 115 3.00 3.54 8.96
C VAL A 115 4.09 4.40 8.29
N THR A 116 4.81 3.83 7.32
CA THR A 116 5.86 4.54 6.58
C THR A 116 5.33 5.78 5.86
N SER A 117 4.10 5.78 5.34
CA SER A 117 3.54 6.98 4.69
C SER A 117 3.39 8.13 5.68
N ASN A 118 3.04 7.84 6.94
CA ASN A 118 2.90 8.84 7.99
C ASN A 118 4.26 9.50 8.30
N ILE A 119 5.33 8.70 8.36
CA ILE A 119 6.69 9.20 8.55
C ILE A 119 7.10 10.06 7.36
N LEU A 120 6.83 9.62 6.13
CA LEU A 120 7.14 10.39 4.93
C LEU A 120 6.37 11.71 4.88
N THR A 121 5.10 11.74 5.27
CA THR A 121 4.32 12.98 5.39
C THR A 121 4.98 13.95 6.37
N LYS A 122 5.43 13.46 7.52
CA LYS A 122 6.13 14.28 8.51
C LYS A 122 7.44 14.85 7.95
N LEU A 123 8.22 14.02 7.25
CA LEU A 123 9.49 14.44 6.63
C LEU A 123 9.27 15.43 5.48
N SER A 124 8.16 15.34 4.77
CA SER A 124 7.80 16.28 3.71
C SER A 124 7.19 17.60 4.22
N GLY A 125 7.05 17.77 5.54
CA GLY A 125 6.40 18.94 6.14
C GLY A 125 4.89 18.99 5.93
N GLY A 126 4.24 17.84 5.68
CA GLY A 126 2.79 17.74 5.52
C GLY A 126 2.06 17.55 6.85
N ASP A 127 0.73 17.58 6.79
CA ASP A 127 -0.13 17.33 7.95
C ASP A 127 -0.09 15.83 8.33
N THR A 128 0.69 15.54 9.37
CA THR A 128 0.86 14.17 9.86
C THR A 128 -0.42 13.65 10.52
N ALA A 129 -1.19 14.51 11.19
CA ALA A 129 -2.42 14.10 11.85
C ALA A 129 -3.48 13.70 10.81
N LEU A 130 -3.63 14.48 9.74
CA LEU A 130 -4.49 14.12 8.61
C LEU A 130 -4.05 12.79 7.96
N SER A 131 -2.74 12.57 7.78
CA SER A 131 -2.19 11.34 7.18
C SER A 131 -2.45 10.09 8.03
N ILE A 132 -2.28 10.18 9.36
CA ILE A 132 -2.57 9.05 10.26
C ILE A 132 -4.07 8.77 10.30
N SER A 133 -4.92 9.80 10.44
CA SER A 133 -6.37 9.65 10.45
C SER A 133 -6.91 9.10 9.14
N TYR A 134 -6.37 9.56 8.01
CA TYR A 134 -6.66 9.03 6.68
C TYR A 134 -6.33 7.53 6.61
N THR A 135 -5.11 7.15 6.99
CA THR A 135 -4.67 5.75 7.00
C THR A 135 -5.58 4.89 7.86
N ALA A 136 -5.95 5.36 9.05
CA ALA A 136 -6.86 4.64 9.94
C ALA A 136 -8.24 4.40 9.31
N VAL A 137 -8.85 5.43 8.72
CA VAL A 137 -10.16 5.28 8.07
C VAL A 137 -10.09 4.35 6.87
N VAL A 138 -9.08 4.49 6.00
CA VAL A 138 -8.94 3.62 4.84
C VAL A 138 -8.64 2.18 5.24
N SER A 139 -7.89 1.94 6.31
CA SER A 139 -7.67 0.59 6.85
C SER A 139 -8.95 -0.07 7.36
N VAL A 140 -9.91 0.69 7.89
CA VAL A 140 -11.22 0.14 8.27
C VAL A 140 -12.08 -0.13 7.03
N VAL A 141 -12.09 0.80 6.08
CA VAL A 141 -12.83 0.63 4.81
C VAL A 141 -12.30 -0.57 4.02
N SER A 142 -10.98 -0.79 4.04
CA SER A 142 -10.33 -1.87 3.28
C SER A 142 -10.75 -3.27 3.72
N VAL A 143 -11.12 -3.46 5.00
CA VAL A 143 -11.68 -4.72 5.50
C VAL A 143 -12.89 -5.17 4.69
N VAL A 144 -13.70 -4.23 4.20
CA VAL A 144 -14.87 -4.51 3.38
C VAL A 144 -14.53 -4.48 1.89
N THR A 145 -13.71 -3.52 1.45
CA THR A 145 -13.47 -3.35 0.00
C THR A 145 -12.49 -4.35 -0.59
N LEU A 146 -11.47 -4.80 0.13
CA LEU A 146 -10.47 -5.74 -0.40
C LEU A 146 -11.08 -7.09 -0.80
N PRO A 147 -11.89 -7.77 0.05
CA PRO A 147 -12.56 -9.01 -0.35
C PRO A 147 -13.45 -8.82 -1.57
N LEU A 148 -14.08 -7.65 -1.71
CA LEU A 148 -14.92 -7.32 -2.86
C LEU A 148 -14.13 -7.04 -4.13
N ILE A 149 -12.82 -6.74 -4.07
CA ILE A 149 -11.99 -6.46 -5.25
C ILE A 149 -11.25 -7.72 -5.71
N VAL A 150 -10.87 -8.59 -4.77
CA VAL A 150 -10.03 -9.77 -5.03
C VAL A 150 -10.86 -11.06 -5.06
N GLY A 151 -12.09 -11.04 -4.55
CA GLY A 151 -12.93 -12.23 -4.38
C GLY A 151 -13.64 -12.76 -5.63
N PHE A 152 -13.16 -12.46 -6.84
CA PHE A 152 -13.69 -13.00 -8.11
C PHE A 152 -12.62 -13.75 -8.90
#